data_AF-A0A7Y5Q5V2-F1
#
_entry.id   AF-A0A7Y5Q5V2-F1
#
_cell.length_a   1.000
_cell.length_b   1.000
_cell.length_c   1.000
_cell.angle_alpha   90.00
_cell.angle_beta   90.00
_cell.angle_gamma   90.00
#
_symmetry.space_group_name_H-M   'P 1'
#
loop_
_entity.id
_entity.type
_entity.pdbx_description
1 polymer ?
#
loop_
_entity_poly.entity_id
_entity_poly.type
_entity_poly.pdbx_seq_one_letter_code
_entity_poly.pdbx_strand_id
1 'polypeptide(L)'
;MRSAIGIYNKGVLNNGSHLVDLVQMLLGPLMLLSAGAPSTDHWHDDPTVPALLQTRSGVPVTLNPAHAGDYAVFELQLFTERGMVAMEDGGAGWRVRRIVASPHFKGYAVLDAGQRASGEYHASTLAAVTNLHDALTRGAALAST
;
A
#
# COMPACT_ATOMS: atom_id res chain seq x y z
N MET A 1 4.80 9.40 -9.50
CA MET A 1 4.82 9.07 -8.06
C MET A 1 6.00 9.79 -7.41
N ARG A 2 5.91 10.22 -6.15
CA ARG A 2 6.99 10.88 -5.40
C ARG A 2 7.52 10.01 -4.26
N SER A 3 6.64 9.27 -3.56
CA SER A 3 7.02 8.24 -2.58
C SER A 3 5.83 7.33 -2.24
N ALA A 4 6.10 6.17 -1.64
CA ALA A 4 5.08 5.33 -1.03
C ALA A 4 5.49 4.88 0.39
N ILE A 5 4.48 4.71 1.24
CA ILE A 5 4.64 4.28 2.63
C ILE A 5 3.63 3.18 2.89
N GLY A 6 4.11 1.99 3.19
CA GLY A 6 3.30 0.86 3.60
C GLY A 6 3.40 0.63 5.10
N ILE A 7 2.30 0.27 5.74
CA ILE A 7 2.24 -0.13 7.15
C ILE A 7 1.60 -1.51 7.23
N TYR A 8 2.26 -2.46 7.88
CA TYR A 8 1.76 -3.82 8.01
C TYR A 8 2.25 -4.49 9.29
N ASN A 9 1.66 -5.62 9.62
CA ASN A 9 2.10 -6.50 10.71
C ASN A 9 1.74 -7.97 10.39
N LYS A 10 1.97 -8.92 11.31
CA LYS A 10 1.69 -10.36 11.10
C LYS A 10 2.56 -11.04 10.04
N GLY A 11 3.82 -10.63 9.93
CA GLY A 11 4.83 -11.34 9.16
C GLY A 11 5.00 -10.89 7.71
N VAL A 12 6.21 -11.09 7.18
CA VAL A 12 6.54 -10.77 5.78
C VAL A 12 5.79 -11.69 4.82
N LEU A 13 5.72 -12.99 5.08
CA LEU A 13 5.12 -13.95 4.15
C LEU A 13 3.59 -13.89 4.17
N ASN A 14 3.00 -13.73 5.35
CA ASN A 14 1.56 -13.77 5.54
C ASN A 14 0.85 -12.45 5.21
N ASN A 15 1.45 -11.28 5.49
CA ASN A 15 0.81 -9.99 5.23
C ASN A 15 1.70 -9.02 4.45
N GLY A 16 3.01 -9.00 4.74
CA GLY A 16 3.96 -8.14 4.04
C GLY A 16 4.05 -8.42 2.54
N SER A 17 3.91 -9.68 2.13
CA SER A 17 3.96 -10.13 0.73
C SER A 17 2.85 -9.50 -0.09
N HIS A 18 1.63 -9.45 0.44
CA HIS A 18 0.50 -8.76 -0.16
C HIS A 18 0.76 -7.26 -0.33
N LEU A 19 1.43 -6.62 0.63
CA LEU A 19 1.77 -5.20 0.54
C LEU A 19 2.86 -4.95 -0.50
N VAL A 20 3.90 -5.79 -0.54
CA VAL A 20 4.95 -5.74 -1.56
C VAL A 20 4.35 -5.94 -2.95
N ASP A 21 3.50 -6.94 -3.12
CA ASP A 21 2.81 -7.25 -4.36
C ASP A 21 1.94 -6.08 -4.83
N LEU A 22 1.11 -5.53 -3.94
CA LEU A 22 0.28 -4.35 -4.23
C LEU A 22 1.12 -3.15 -4.69
N VAL A 23 2.24 -2.88 -4.03
CA VAL A 23 3.12 -1.78 -4.43
C VAL A 23 3.79 -2.07 -5.77
N GLN A 24 4.18 -3.32 -6.06
CA GLN A 24 4.72 -3.71 -7.35
C GLN A 24 3.70 -3.56 -8.48
N MET A 25 2.46 -3.99 -8.26
CA MET A 25 1.36 -3.84 -9.20
C MET A 25 1.13 -2.36 -9.56
N LEU A 26 1.21 -1.46 -8.57
CA LEU A 26 0.94 -0.02 -8.77
C LEU A 26 2.14 0.77 -9.33
N LEU A 27 3.36 0.44 -8.89
CA LEU A 27 4.55 1.27 -9.15
C LEU A 27 5.61 0.58 -10.03
N GLY A 28 5.38 -0.68 -10.40
CA GLY A 28 6.34 -1.53 -11.09
C GLY A 28 7.36 -2.19 -10.17
N PRO A 29 8.37 -2.89 -10.74
CA PRO A 29 9.30 -3.71 -9.99
C PRO A 29 10.05 -2.95 -8.90
N LEU A 30 10.18 -3.58 -7.73
CA LEU A 30 10.85 -3.04 -6.56
C LEU A 30 12.24 -3.68 -6.36
N MET A 31 13.17 -2.87 -5.88
CA MET A 31 14.50 -3.28 -5.43
C MET A 31 14.60 -3.08 -3.92
N LEU A 32 15.03 -4.11 -3.20
CA LEU A 32 15.34 -4.01 -1.78
C LEU A 32 16.66 -3.24 -1.60
N LEU A 33 16.61 -2.12 -0.88
CA LEU A 33 17.79 -1.35 -0.52
C LEU A 33 18.33 -1.75 0.85
N SER A 34 17.45 -1.94 1.82
CA SER A 34 17.81 -2.43 3.15
C SER A 34 16.60 -3.02 3.89
N ALA A 35 16.88 -3.92 4.83
CA ALA A 35 15.93 -4.42 5.81
C ALA A 35 16.45 -4.11 7.22
N GLY A 36 15.56 -3.78 8.15
CA GLY A 36 15.90 -3.58 9.55
C GLY A 36 15.67 -4.82 10.41
N ALA A 37 15.64 -4.63 11.72
CA ALA A 37 15.50 -5.74 12.67
C ALA A 37 14.10 -6.38 12.60
N PRO A 38 14.00 -7.72 12.57
CA PRO A 38 12.73 -8.42 12.62
C PRO A 38 12.03 -8.27 13.97
N SER A 39 10.70 -8.27 13.95
CA SER A 39 9.83 -8.33 15.13
C SER A 39 8.90 -9.54 15.03
N THR A 40 8.96 -10.43 16.00
CA THR A 40 8.02 -11.54 16.14
C THR A 40 6.78 -11.05 16.88
N ASP A 41 5.78 -10.61 16.12
CA ASP A 41 4.57 -9.96 16.64
C ASP A 41 3.32 -10.86 16.54
N HIS A 42 3.36 -11.90 15.69
CA HIS A 42 2.29 -12.90 15.58
C HIS A 42 2.83 -14.32 15.38
N TRP A 43 3.72 -14.50 14.39
CA TRP A 43 4.30 -15.80 14.03
C TRP A 43 5.80 -15.80 14.30
N HIS A 44 6.29 -16.87 14.93
CA HIS A 44 7.73 -17.03 15.19
C HIS A 44 8.53 -17.17 13.88
N ASP A 45 8.03 -17.98 12.96
CA ASP A 45 8.73 -18.32 11.71
C ASP A 45 8.42 -17.36 10.55
N ASP A 46 7.58 -16.36 10.79
CA ASP A 46 7.28 -15.29 9.85
C ASP A 46 7.28 -13.93 10.57
N PRO A 47 8.48 -13.39 10.90
CA PRO A 47 8.58 -12.12 11.60
C PRO A 47 8.16 -10.95 10.72
N THR A 48 7.65 -9.88 11.31
CA THR A 48 7.40 -8.60 10.62
C THR A 48 8.70 -7.80 10.52
N VAL A 49 9.05 -7.28 9.34
CA VAL A 49 10.36 -6.66 9.07
C VAL A 49 10.22 -5.27 8.43
N PRO A 50 10.88 -4.22 8.96
CA PRO A 50 10.95 -2.94 8.27
C PRO A 50 11.84 -3.02 7.04
N ALA A 51 11.45 -2.38 5.94
CA ALA A 51 12.21 -2.41 4.70
C ALA A 51 12.23 -1.05 3.99
N LEU A 52 13.38 -0.72 3.41
CA LEU A 52 13.53 0.36 2.44
C LEU A 52 13.64 -0.28 1.05
N LEU A 53 12.73 0.12 0.17
CA LEU A 53 12.66 -0.34 -1.21
C LEU A 53 12.74 0.85 -2.16
N GLN A 54 13.03 0.58 -3.42
CA GLN A 54 13.03 1.60 -4.48
C GLN A 54 12.50 1.01 -5.79
N THR A 55 11.70 1.79 -6.53
CA THR A 55 11.30 1.40 -7.89
C THR A 55 12.49 1.58 -8.86
N ARG A 56 12.43 0.96 -10.04
CA ARG A 56 13.44 1.20 -11.10
C ARG A 56 13.57 2.68 -11.50
N SER A 57 12.51 3.46 -11.36
CA SER A 57 12.50 4.91 -11.67
C SER A 57 12.98 5.77 -10.48
N GLY A 58 13.51 5.16 -9.42
CA GLY A 58 14.07 5.87 -8.27
C GLY A 58 13.06 6.32 -7.22
N VAL A 59 11.78 5.91 -7.31
CA VAL A 59 10.77 6.30 -6.32
C VAL A 59 11.02 5.55 -5.02
N PRO A 60 11.17 6.24 -3.88
CA PRO A 60 11.40 5.60 -2.59
C PRO A 60 10.10 4.99 -2.05
N VAL A 61 10.22 3.80 -1.47
CA VAL A 61 9.14 3.04 -0.83
C VAL A 61 9.63 2.60 0.55
N THR A 62 8.84 2.84 1.59
CA THR A 62 9.15 2.34 2.95
C THR A 62 8.06 1.41 3.43
N LEU A 63 8.43 0.27 3.99
CA LEU A 63 7.52 -0.65 4.67
C LEU A 63 7.82 -0.61 6.16
N ASN A 64 6.81 -0.25 6.95
CA ASN A 64 6.95 0.03 8.37
C ASN A 64 6.09 -0.95 9.18
N PRO A 65 6.68 -1.76 10.06
CA PRO A 65 5.96 -2.64 10.97
C PRO A 65 5.12 -1.83 11.95
N ALA A 66 3.87 -2.25 12.14
CA ALA A 66 3.18 -2.10 13.42
C ALA A 66 3.41 -3.38 14.25
N HIS A 67 2.58 -3.61 15.27
CA HIS A 67 2.69 -4.79 16.12
C HIS A 67 1.34 -5.53 16.21
N ALA A 68 1.30 -6.78 15.75
CA ALA A 68 0.07 -7.58 15.70
C ALA A 68 -0.53 -7.94 17.06
N GLY A 69 0.25 -7.84 18.15
CA GLY A 69 -0.27 -7.97 19.51
C GLY A 69 -1.27 -6.88 19.91
N ASP A 70 -1.25 -5.72 19.23
CA ASP A 70 -2.12 -4.59 19.57
C ASP A 70 -3.36 -4.55 18.66
N TYR A 71 -3.18 -4.69 17.35
CA TYR A 71 -4.25 -4.69 16.34
C TYR A 71 -3.72 -5.24 15.01
N ALA A 72 -4.61 -5.60 14.08
CA ALA A 72 -4.21 -5.92 12.71
C ALA A 72 -4.17 -4.65 11.85
N VAL A 73 -3.13 -4.48 11.01
CA VAL A 73 -3.05 -3.33 10.10
C VAL A 73 -2.48 -3.72 8.73
N PHE A 74 -3.05 -3.11 7.70
CA PHE A 74 -2.60 -3.18 6.32
C PHE A 74 -3.00 -1.88 5.63
N GLU A 75 -2.05 -0.96 5.49
CA GLU A 75 -2.28 0.37 4.94
C GLU A 75 -1.21 0.75 3.94
N LEU A 76 -1.59 1.60 2.98
CA LEU A 76 -0.69 2.12 1.95
C LEU A 76 -0.98 3.59 1.71
N GLN A 77 0.06 4.43 1.74
CA GLN A 77 -0.01 5.83 1.39
C GLN A 77 0.89 6.11 0.19
N LEU A 78 0.35 6.84 -0.79
CA LEU A 78 0.99 7.21 -2.03
C LEU A 78 1.05 8.74 -2.14
N PHE A 79 2.25 9.28 -2.26
CA PHE A 79 2.47 10.71 -2.46
C PHE A 79 2.80 10.99 -3.90
N THR A 80 2.09 11.94 -4.49
CA THR A 80 2.26 12.37 -5.87
C THR A 80 2.55 13.86 -5.91
N GLU A 81 2.84 14.39 -7.10
CA GLU A 81 2.92 15.84 -7.29
C GLU A 81 1.57 16.56 -7.24
N ARG A 82 0.45 15.82 -7.17
CA ARG A 82 -0.91 16.38 -7.17
C ARG A 82 -1.62 16.24 -5.82
N GLY A 83 -1.01 15.52 -4.89
CA GLY A 83 -1.63 15.20 -3.61
C GLY A 83 -1.22 13.84 -3.08
N MET A 84 -1.98 13.34 -2.13
CA MET A 84 -1.77 12.05 -1.47
C MET A 84 -3.04 11.20 -1.54
N VAL A 85 -2.86 9.90 -1.74
CA VAL A 85 -3.91 8.88 -1.62
C VAL A 85 -3.49 7.90 -0.54
N ALA A 86 -4.40 7.57 0.36
CA ALA A 86 -4.23 6.55 1.40
C ALA A 86 -5.30 5.48 1.25
N MET A 87 -4.87 4.23 1.24
CA MET A 87 -5.68 3.04 1.45
C MET A 87 -5.62 2.72 2.94
N GLU A 88 -6.78 2.71 3.59
CA GLU A 88 -6.99 2.52 5.02
C GLU A 88 -7.88 1.28 5.22
N ASP A 89 -7.94 0.74 6.44
CA ASP A 89 -8.83 -0.38 6.81
C ASP A 89 -8.68 -1.61 5.89
N GLY A 90 -7.45 -1.98 5.52
CA GLY A 90 -7.19 -3.12 4.62
C GLY A 90 -7.72 -2.95 3.19
N GLY A 91 -8.07 -1.73 2.78
CA GLY A 91 -8.68 -1.43 1.48
C GLY A 91 -10.19 -1.21 1.52
N ALA A 92 -10.81 -1.30 2.70
CA ALA A 92 -12.22 -0.93 2.88
C ALA A 92 -12.43 0.59 2.99
N GLY A 93 -11.37 1.35 3.27
CA GLY A 93 -11.38 2.81 3.35
C GLY A 93 -10.36 3.45 2.42
N TRP A 94 -10.73 4.59 1.84
CA TRP A 94 -9.82 5.40 1.03
C TRP A 94 -9.87 6.85 1.48
N ARG A 95 -8.73 7.52 1.46
CA ARG A 95 -8.62 8.95 1.70
C ARG A 95 -7.76 9.63 0.64
N VAL A 96 -8.28 10.69 0.04
CA VAL A 96 -7.55 11.49 -0.96
C VAL A 96 -7.40 12.91 -0.45
N ARG A 97 -6.16 13.39 -0.35
CA ARG A 97 -5.83 14.77 0.03
C ARG A 97 -5.26 15.52 -1.17
N ARG A 98 -5.85 16.67 -1.51
CA ARG A 98 -5.43 17.51 -2.65
C ARG A 98 -4.56 18.68 -2.21
N ILE A 99 -3.74 19.17 -3.12
CA ILE A 99 -2.92 20.36 -2.91
C ILE A 99 -3.80 21.61 -2.96
N VAL A 100 -3.71 22.46 -1.94
CA VAL A 100 -4.40 23.75 -1.81
C VAL A 100 -3.44 24.83 -1.34
N ALA A 101 -3.79 26.10 -1.52
CA ALA A 101 -3.01 27.21 -0.97
C ALA A 101 -3.02 27.15 0.56
N SER A 102 -1.87 27.44 1.19
CA SER A 102 -1.76 27.48 2.65
C SER A 102 -2.60 28.63 3.21
N PRO A 103 -3.48 28.39 4.21
CA PRO A 103 -4.22 29.45 4.87
C PRO A 103 -3.34 30.27 5.83
N HIS A 104 -2.13 29.78 6.16
CA HIS A 104 -1.23 30.39 7.14
C HIS A 104 -0.01 31.07 6.51
N PHE A 105 0.45 30.60 5.34
CA PHE A 105 1.70 31.05 4.74
C PHE A 105 1.52 31.41 3.26
N LYS A 106 1.59 32.70 2.94
CA LYS A 106 1.45 33.19 1.56
C LYS A 106 2.49 32.56 0.64
N GLY A 107 2.05 32.03 -0.49
CA GLY A 107 2.91 31.41 -1.51
C GLY A 107 3.24 29.92 -1.27
N TYR A 108 2.80 29.35 -0.14
CA TYR A 108 2.97 27.92 0.13
C TYR A 108 1.72 27.13 -0.28
N ALA A 109 1.93 25.87 -0.63
CA ALA A 109 0.88 24.90 -0.85
C ALA A 109 0.92 23.81 0.23
N VAL A 110 -0.25 23.32 0.63
CA VAL A 110 -0.43 22.28 1.66
C VAL A 110 -1.43 21.23 1.15
N LEU A 111 -1.50 20.09 1.84
CA LEU A 111 -2.57 19.12 1.60
C LEU A 111 -3.82 19.50 2.39
N ASP A 112 -4.98 19.46 1.75
CA ASP A 112 -6.27 19.66 2.41
C ASP A 112 -6.58 18.58 3.47
N ALA A 113 -7.74 18.67 4.12
CA ALA A 113 -8.19 17.70 5.13
C ALA A 113 -8.40 16.29 4.56
N GLY A 114 -8.62 16.18 3.24
CA GLY A 114 -8.90 14.94 2.54
C GLY A 114 -10.37 14.57 2.51
N GLN A 115 -10.76 13.89 1.44
CA GLN A 115 -12.07 13.27 1.28
C GLN A 115 -11.94 11.76 1.52
N ARG A 116 -12.86 11.20 2.30
CA ARG A 116 -12.96 9.76 2.54
C ARG A 116 -13.99 9.14 1.60
N ALA A 117 -13.72 7.92 1.14
CA ALA A 117 -14.65 7.11 0.38
C ALA A 117 -14.55 5.65 0.85
N SER A 118 -15.64 4.90 0.69
CA SER A 118 -15.63 3.46 0.89
C SER A 118 -14.84 2.77 -0.22
N GLY A 119 -14.06 1.76 0.17
CA GLY A 119 -13.43 0.83 -0.74
C GLY A 119 -14.23 -0.46 -0.90
N GLU A 120 -13.79 -1.31 -1.81
CA GLU A 120 -14.50 -2.52 -2.23
C GLU A 120 -13.75 -3.79 -1.82
N TYR A 121 -12.99 -3.75 -0.72
CA TYR A 121 -12.20 -4.89 -0.24
C TYR A 121 -13.00 -6.21 -0.19
N HIS A 122 -14.24 -6.16 0.29
CA HIS A 122 -15.11 -7.33 0.40
C HIS A 122 -15.49 -7.94 -0.96
N ALA A 123 -15.42 -7.18 -2.06
CA ALA A 123 -15.67 -7.66 -3.41
C ALA A 123 -14.42 -8.24 -4.09
N SER A 124 -13.23 -8.05 -3.50
CA SER A 124 -11.94 -8.41 -4.13
C SER A 124 -11.85 -9.89 -4.52
N THR A 125 -12.28 -10.80 -3.64
CA THR A 125 -12.26 -12.25 -3.93
C THR A 125 -13.18 -12.60 -5.09
N LEU A 126 -14.39 -12.05 -5.13
CA LEU A 126 -15.32 -12.29 -6.23
C LEU A 126 -14.76 -11.75 -7.54
N ALA A 127 -14.24 -10.52 -7.52
CA ALA A 127 -13.61 -9.90 -8.68
C ALA A 127 -12.42 -10.72 -9.21
N ALA A 128 -11.58 -11.25 -8.33
CA ALA A 128 -10.47 -12.12 -8.69
C ALA A 128 -10.96 -13.42 -9.36
N VAL A 129 -11.94 -14.10 -8.76
CA VAL A 129 -12.52 -15.33 -9.32
C VAL A 129 -13.16 -15.06 -10.69
N THR A 130 -13.91 -13.97 -10.82
CA THR A 130 -14.51 -13.57 -12.11
C THR A 130 -13.44 -13.28 -13.16
N ASN A 131 -12.37 -12.57 -12.81
CA ASN A 131 -11.28 -12.27 -13.74
C ASN A 131 -10.54 -13.55 -14.18
N LEU A 132 -10.28 -14.49 -13.26
CA LEU A 132 -9.68 -15.78 -13.59
C LEU A 132 -10.58 -16.61 -14.51
N HIS A 133 -11.88 -16.67 -14.22
CA HIS A 133 -12.85 -17.36 -15.07
C HIS A 133 -12.85 -16.78 -16.48
N ASP A 134 -12.92 -15.46 -16.61
CA ASP A 134 -12.98 -14.79 -17.90
C ASP A 134 -11.65 -14.89 -18.67
N ALA A 135 -10.51 -14.93 -17.98
CA ALA A 135 -9.22 -15.20 -18.60
C ALA A 135 -9.18 -16.61 -19.22
N LEU A 136 -9.65 -17.63 -18.48
CA LEU A 136 -9.65 -19.02 -18.95
C LEU A 136 -10.69 -19.30 -20.04
N THR A 137 -11.86 -18.68 -19.97
CA THR A 137 -13.00 -19.01 -20.84
C THR A 137 -13.16 -18.06 -22.02
N ARG A 138 -12.69 -16.82 -21.89
CA ARG A 138 -12.88 -15.76 -22.90
C ARG A 138 -11.56 -15.11 -23.34
N GLY A 139 -10.42 -15.55 -22.81
CA GLY A 139 -9.11 -14.96 -23.13
C GLY A 139 -8.95 -13.53 -22.63
N ALA A 140 -9.71 -13.12 -21.61
CA ALA A 140 -9.52 -11.81 -20.98
C ALA A 140 -8.13 -11.69 -20.34
N ALA A 141 -7.61 -10.47 -20.23
CA ALA A 141 -6.37 -10.22 -19.52
C ALA A 141 -6.54 -10.43 -18.00
N LEU A 142 -5.52 -10.96 -17.34
CA LEU A 142 -5.45 -11.00 -15.88
C LEU A 142 -5.30 -9.58 -15.33
N ALA A 143 -6.03 -9.27 -14.27
CA ALA A 143 -6.02 -7.95 -13.64
C ALA A 143 -4.75 -7.68 -12.81
N SER A 144 -4.10 -8.74 -12.33
CA SER A 144 -2.79 -8.73 -11.66
C SER A 144 -2.05 -10.04 -12.00
N THR A 145 -0.73 -9.99 -12.08
CA THR A 145 0.15 -11.11 -12.52
C THR A 145 1.42 -11.19 -11.71
#